data_AF-A0AAV2U3F5-F1
#
_entry.id   AF-A0AAV2U3F5-F1
#
_cell.length_a   1.000
_cell.length_b   1.000
_cell.length_c   1.000
_cell.angle_alpha   90.00
_cell.angle_beta   90.00
_cell.angle_gamma   90.00
#
_symmetry.space_group_name_H-M   'P 1'
#
loop_
_entity.id
_entity.type
_entity.pdbx_description
1 polymer ?
#
loop_
_entity_poly.entity_id
_entity_poly.type
_entity_poly.pdbx_seq_one_letter_code
_entity_poly.pdbx_strand_id
1 'polypeptide(L)'
;MNQLLTISKENTSTLTMSSREIAELINKNHSDLCRSIERLIAKEVIGGYQPMAYTHPQNGQTYYEYHLTKRDSLIVVAQNCPEFTAAIVDRWQALENQQKPTALIPQSFSEALMLAAQLQAEKERNAPKVAFVDHYVEIGTSKSFRETAKILKMPERALVNRLVEDKYLYRQSGVLLPYQSAHTKDLFTVKTGTAEHGHNYTQTRVTSKGIEFIASRYASELML
;
A
#
# COMPACT_ATOMS: atom_id res chain seq x y z
N MET A 1 -15.82 -49.42 -18.42
CA MET A 1 -16.51 -48.24 -17.86
C MET A 1 -15.49 -47.15 -17.65
N ASN A 2 -15.62 -46.05 -18.39
CA ASN A 2 -15.21 -44.67 -18.05
C ASN A 2 -15.39 -43.83 -19.31
N GLN A 3 -16.62 -43.39 -19.56
CA GLN A 3 -16.91 -42.35 -20.54
C GLN A 3 -16.60 -41.01 -19.88
N LEU A 4 -15.56 -40.33 -20.38
CA LEU A 4 -15.33 -38.92 -20.11
C LEU A 4 -16.44 -38.14 -20.80
N LEU A 5 -17.26 -37.43 -20.01
CA LEU A 5 -18.23 -36.46 -20.50
C LEU A 5 -17.47 -35.32 -21.19
N THR A 6 -17.62 -35.21 -22.51
CA THR A 6 -17.27 -34.02 -23.29
C THR A 6 -18.08 -32.86 -22.73
N ILE A 7 -17.43 -31.94 -22.02
CA ILE A 7 -18.04 -30.66 -21.62
C ILE A 7 -18.22 -29.86 -22.91
N SER A 8 -19.43 -29.91 -23.46
CA SER A 8 -19.89 -29.02 -24.51
C SER A 8 -19.75 -27.58 -24.02
N LYS A 9 -18.89 -26.84 -24.71
CA LYS A 9 -18.64 -25.41 -24.53
C LYS A 9 -19.81 -24.63 -25.15
N GLU A 10 -21.03 -24.85 -24.67
CA GLU A 10 -22.23 -24.19 -25.18
C GLU A 10 -22.77 -23.16 -24.18
N ASN A 11 -22.91 -21.93 -24.70
CA ASN A 11 -23.64 -20.78 -24.14
C ASN A 11 -22.98 -19.98 -23.01
N THR A 12 -21.82 -19.38 -23.28
CA THR A 12 -21.55 -18.05 -22.70
C THR A 12 -22.36 -17.03 -23.49
N SER A 13 -23.62 -16.78 -23.12
CA SER A 13 -24.40 -15.69 -23.72
C SER A 13 -23.63 -14.38 -23.49
N THR A 14 -23.09 -13.81 -24.55
CA THR A 14 -22.40 -12.52 -24.46
C THR A 14 -23.42 -11.47 -24.06
N LEU A 15 -23.31 -11.01 -22.81
CA LEU A 15 -24.14 -9.92 -22.28
C LEU A 15 -23.98 -8.69 -23.19
N THR A 16 -25.06 -8.33 -23.86
CA THR A 16 -25.15 -7.19 -24.76
C THR A 16 -26.33 -6.30 -24.35
N MET A 17 -26.29 -5.05 -24.79
CA MET A 17 -27.36 -4.07 -24.59
C MET A 17 -27.73 -3.48 -25.95
N SER A 18 -29.03 -3.35 -26.24
CA SER A 18 -29.47 -2.81 -27.51
C SER A 18 -29.31 -1.29 -27.55
N SER A 19 -29.07 -0.73 -28.74
CA SER A 19 -29.03 0.72 -28.92
C SER A 19 -30.36 1.40 -28.58
N ARG A 20 -31.49 0.68 -28.65
CA ARG A 20 -32.81 1.17 -28.23
C ARG A 20 -32.90 1.33 -26.72
N GLU A 21 -32.52 0.28 -25.98
CA GLU A 21 -32.47 0.33 -24.50
C GLU A 21 -31.57 1.47 -24.04
N ILE A 22 -30.41 1.66 -24.68
CA ILE A 22 -29.51 2.77 -24.35
C ILE A 22 -30.20 4.11 -24.60
N ALA A 23 -30.84 4.28 -25.76
CA ALA A 23 -31.55 5.52 -26.12
C ALA A 23 -32.65 5.87 -25.12
N GLU A 24 -33.41 4.87 -24.66
CA GLU A 24 -34.43 5.01 -23.62
C GLU A 24 -33.80 5.41 -22.28
N LEU A 25 -32.72 4.74 -21.85
CA LEU A 25 -32.03 5.04 -20.59
C LEU A 25 -31.47 6.47 -20.53
N ILE A 26 -30.99 6.99 -21.67
CA ILE A 26 -30.42 8.35 -21.74
C ILE A 26 -31.41 9.42 -22.21
N ASN A 27 -32.67 9.05 -22.47
CA ASN A 27 -33.71 9.92 -23.03
C ASN A 27 -33.25 10.67 -24.30
N LYS A 28 -32.68 9.93 -25.27
CA LYS A 28 -32.27 10.46 -26.58
C LYS A 28 -32.97 9.74 -27.71
N ASN A 29 -33.03 10.38 -28.87
CA ASN A 29 -33.55 9.76 -30.08
C ASN A 29 -32.65 8.59 -30.52
N HIS A 30 -33.27 7.45 -30.80
CA HIS A 30 -32.57 6.25 -31.27
C HIS A 30 -31.80 6.48 -32.57
N SER A 31 -32.35 7.27 -33.49
CA SER A 31 -31.71 7.61 -34.76
C SER A 31 -30.39 8.38 -34.60
N ASP A 32 -30.35 9.34 -33.68
CA ASP A 32 -29.13 10.11 -33.39
C ASP A 32 -28.09 9.24 -32.69
N LEU A 33 -28.53 8.32 -31.82
CA LEU A 33 -27.65 7.34 -31.20
C LEU A 33 -27.03 6.39 -32.23
N CYS A 34 -27.80 5.88 -33.19
CA CYS A 34 -27.30 5.02 -34.28
C CYS A 34 -26.22 5.76 -35.10
N ARG A 35 -26.45 7.02 -35.46
CA ARG A 35 -25.43 7.85 -36.12
C ARG A 35 -24.16 8.02 -35.27
N SER A 36 -24.31 8.16 -33.95
CA SER A 36 -23.16 8.21 -33.04
C SER A 36 -22.39 6.89 -33.02
N ILE A 37 -23.08 5.75 -33.03
CA ILE A 37 -22.47 4.42 -33.08
C ILE A 37 -21.69 4.26 -34.39
N GLU A 38 -22.29 4.57 -35.53
CA GLU A 38 -21.61 4.52 -36.84
C GLU A 38 -20.33 5.37 -36.87
N ARG A 39 -20.39 6.59 -36.31
CA ARG A 39 -19.20 7.46 -36.19
C ARG A 39 -18.13 6.88 -35.29
N LEU A 40 -18.50 6.24 -34.18
CA LEU A 40 -17.56 5.61 -33.25
C LEU A 40 -16.92 4.36 -33.86
N ILE A 41 -17.68 3.59 -34.66
CA ILE A 41 -17.17 2.46 -35.45
C ILE A 41 -16.16 2.97 -36.49
N ALA A 42 -16.51 4.02 -37.24
CA ALA A 42 -15.64 4.60 -38.27
C ALA A 42 -14.32 5.17 -37.70
N LYS A 43 -14.33 5.60 -36.43
CA LYS A 43 -13.13 6.05 -35.70
C LYS A 43 -12.38 4.91 -34.99
N GLU A 44 -12.84 3.66 -35.13
CA GLU A 44 -12.28 2.48 -34.46
C GLU A 44 -12.25 2.59 -32.92
N VAL A 45 -13.16 3.40 -32.33
CA VAL A 45 -13.24 3.58 -30.87
C VAL A 45 -14.00 2.42 -30.21
N ILE A 46 -15.02 1.90 -30.91
CA ILE A 46 -15.82 0.73 -30.52
C ILE A 46 -15.68 -0.38 -31.56
N GLY A 47 -16.09 -1.60 -31.22
CA GLY A 47 -16.03 -2.74 -32.14
C GLY A 47 -16.85 -2.54 -33.42
N GLY A 48 -16.54 -3.28 -34.47
CA GLY A 48 -17.34 -3.29 -35.71
C GLY A 48 -18.64 -4.06 -35.52
N TYR A 49 -19.75 -3.35 -35.28
CA TYR A 49 -21.08 -3.96 -35.11
C TYR A 49 -21.87 -3.96 -36.41
N GLN A 50 -22.58 -5.07 -36.67
CA GLN A 50 -23.50 -5.17 -37.80
C GLN A 50 -24.89 -4.67 -37.39
N PRO A 51 -25.58 -3.88 -38.24
CA PRO A 51 -26.96 -3.47 -37.99
C PRO A 51 -27.88 -4.70 -37.99
N MET A 52 -28.70 -4.84 -36.95
CA MET A 52 -29.71 -5.90 -36.83
C MET A 52 -31.09 -5.31 -37.11
N ALA A 53 -31.84 -5.95 -38.02
CA ALA A 53 -33.19 -5.52 -38.32
C ALA A 53 -34.15 -5.89 -37.17
N TYR A 54 -35.01 -4.96 -36.79
CA TYR A 54 -36.10 -5.18 -35.84
C TYR A 54 -37.38 -4.53 -36.35
N THR A 55 -38.52 -5.07 -35.96
CA THR A 55 -39.83 -4.48 -36.27
C THR A 55 -40.24 -3.58 -35.11
N HIS A 56 -40.48 -2.30 -35.39
CA HIS A 56 -40.86 -1.35 -34.34
C HIS A 56 -42.33 -1.56 -33.94
N PRO A 57 -42.63 -1.72 -32.64
CA PRO A 57 -43.96 -2.13 -32.18
C PRO A 57 -45.05 -1.09 -32.46
N GLN A 58 -44.68 0.18 -32.63
CA GLN A 58 -45.65 1.28 -32.82
C GLN A 58 -46.23 1.37 -34.24
N ASN A 59 -45.45 1.04 -35.27
CA ASN A 59 -45.83 1.27 -36.68
C ASN A 59 -45.67 0.02 -37.56
N GLY A 60 -45.14 -1.08 -37.02
CA GLY A 60 -44.90 -2.32 -37.76
C GLY A 60 -43.83 -2.20 -38.86
N GLN A 61 -43.06 -1.11 -38.89
CA GLN A 61 -42.00 -0.90 -39.87
C GLN A 61 -40.68 -1.51 -39.37
N THR A 62 -39.84 -1.93 -40.32
CA THR A 62 -38.51 -2.47 -40.03
C THR A 62 -37.48 -1.35 -39.88
N TYR A 63 -36.75 -1.36 -38.77
CA TYR A 63 -35.64 -0.45 -38.47
C TYR A 63 -34.40 -1.26 -38.10
N TYR A 64 -33.28 -0.57 -37.90
CA TYR A 64 -32.01 -1.19 -37.52
C TYR A 64 -31.60 -0.80 -36.11
N GLU A 65 -31.07 -1.76 -35.36
CA GLU A 65 -30.48 -1.56 -34.03
C GLU A 65 -29.10 -2.24 -33.93
N TYR A 66 -28.36 -1.89 -32.88
CA TYR A 66 -27.04 -2.45 -32.61
C TYR A 66 -27.04 -3.11 -31.23
N HIS A 67 -26.41 -4.28 -31.11
CA HIS A 67 -26.21 -4.97 -29.84
C HIS A 67 -24.77 -4.76 -29.38
N LEU A 68 -24.59 -3.89 -28.38
CA LEU A 68 -23.29 -3.44 -27.92
C LEU A 68 -22.83 -4.24 -26.71
N THR A 69 -21.53 -4.50 -26.62
CA THR A 69 -20.92 -5.06 -25.41
C THR A 69 -20.93 -4.04 -24.27
N LYS A 70 -20.76 -4.51 -23.02
CA LYS A 70 -20.71 -3.65 -21.83
C LYS A 70 -19.74 -2.46 -21.94
N ARG A 71 -18.56 -2.67 -22.53
CA ARG A 71 -17.56 -1.60 -22.69
C ARG A 71 -18.06 -0.54 -23.67
N ASP A 72 -18.53 -1.00 -24.83
CA ASP A 72 -18.85 -0.10 -25.93
C ASP A 72 -20.17 0.64 -25.69
N SER A 73 -21.13 0.04 -24.97
CA SER A 73 -22.33 0.74 -24.51
C SER A 73 -22.00 1.90 -23.57
N LEU A 74 -21.05 1.73 -22.65
CA LEU A 74 -20.59 2.82 -21.77
C LEU A 74 -19.91 3.95 -22.54
N ILE A 75 -19.13 3.64 -23.57
CA ILE A 75 -18.50 4.65 -24.45
C ILE A 75 -19.56 5.44 -25.20
N VAL A 76 -20.58 4.76 -25.75
CA VAL A 76 -21.70 5.40 -26.44
C VAL A 76 -22.47 6.33 -25.50
N VAL A 77 -22.75 5.89 -24.27
CA VAL A 77 -23.40 6.74 -23.24
C VAL A 77 -22.53 7.96 -22.92
N ALA A 78 -21.23 7.77 -22.69
CA ALA A 78 -20.32 8.88 -22.37
C ALA A 78 -20.28 9.95 -23.48
N GLN A 79 -20.35 9.55 -24.76
CA GLN A 79 -20.36 10.50 -25.87
C GLN A 79 -21.69 11.26 -26.03
N ASN A 80 -22.82 10.64 -25.66
CA ASN A 80 -24.17 11.17 -25.89
C ASN A 80 -24.80 11.84 -24.65
N CYS A 81 -24.19 11.67 -23.48
CA CYS A 81 -24.59 12.30 -22.22
C CYS A 81 -23.46 13.18 -21.65
N PRO A 82 -23.36 14.46 -22.08
CA PRO A 82 -22.42 15.40 -21.48
C PRO A 82 -22.58 15.53 -19.96
N GLU A 83 -23.81 15.43 -19.45
CA GLU A 83 -24.11 15.49 -18.02
C GLU A 83 -23.46 14.33 -17.25
N PHE A 84 -23.46 13.13 -17.84
CA PHE A 84 -22.78 11.96 -17.27
C PHE A 84 -21.26 12.18 -17.21
N THR A 85 -20.67 12.73 -18.29
CA THR A 85 -19.23 13.04 -18.30
C THR A 85 -18.88 14.16 -17.33
N ALA A 86 -19.72 15.19 -17.20
CA ALA A 86 -19.53 16.27 -16.25
C ALA A 86 -19.55 15.75 -14.81
N ALA A 87 -20.52 14.89 -14.45
CA ALA A 87 -20.59 14.28 -13.12
C ALA A 87 -19.34 13.47 -12.77
N ILE A 88 -18.75 12.76 -13.74
CA ILE A 88 -17.48 12.04 -13.55
C ILE A 88 -16.34 13.04 -13.31
N VAL A 89 -16.25 14.10 -14.13
CA VAL A 89 -15.21 15.13 -13.99
C VAL A 89 -15.32 15.83 -12.64
N ASP A 90 -16.51 16.27 -12.24
CA ASP A 90 -16.77 16.93 -10.96
C ASP A 90 -16.40 16.02 -9.79
N ARG A 91 -16.72 14.73 -9.89
CA ARG A 91 -16.35 13.74 -8.87
C ARG A 91 -14.84 13.60 -8.74
N TRP A 92 -14.11 13.57 -9.85
CA TRP A 92 -12.65 13.53 -9.85
C TRP A 92 -12.04 14.82 -9.28
N GLN A 93 -12.54 15.98 -9.68
CA GLN A 93 -12.10 17.27 -9.11
C GLN A 93 -12.33 17.32 -7.59
N ALA A 94 -13.46 16.82 -7.09
CA ALA A 94 -13.72 16.73 -5.66
C ALA A 94 -12.73 15.78 -4.95
N LEU A 95 -12.41 14.63 -5.54
CA LEU A 95 -11.42 13.70 -5.00
C LEU A 95 -10.00 14.29 -5.03
N GLU A 96 -9.62 14.99 -6.09
CA GLU A 96 -8.34 15.69 -6.18
C GLU A 96 -8.24 16.81 -5.16
N ASN A 97 -9.32 17.55 -4.91
CA ASN A 97 -9.35 18.57 -3.86
C ASN A 97 -9.30 17.97 -2.44
N GLN A 98 -9.78 16.73 -2.25
CA GLN A 98 -9.63 15.98 -1.00
C GLN A 98 -8.22 15.38 -0.84
N GLN A 99 -7.58 14.99 -1.94
CA GLN A 99 -6.24 14.40 -1.96
C GLN A 99 -5.12 15.42 -1.99
N LYS A 100 -5.37 16.65 -2.43
CA LYS A 100 -4.53 17.78 -2.06
C LYS A 100 -4.55 17.80 -0.54
N PRO A 101 -3.43 17.48 0.13
CA PRO A 101 -3.35 17.83 1.52
C PRO A 101 -3.67 19.33 1.54
N THR A 102 -4.48 19.77 2.47
CA THR A 102 -4.31 21.12 3.01
C THR A 102 -2.93 21.14 3.68
N ALA A 103 -1.88 20.89 2.91
CA ALA A 103 -0.56 21.38 3.19
C ALA A 103 -0.78 22.87 3.10
N LEU A 104 -0.61 23.51 4.25
CA LEU A 104 -0.46 24.93 4.40
C LEU A 104 0.62 25.37 3.40
N ILE A 105 0.25 25.58 2.13
CA ILE A 105 1.10 26.27 1.19
C ILE A 105 0.96 27.72 1.65
N PRO A 106 1.95 28.24 2.38
CA PRO A 106 1.86 29.54 3.00
C PRO A 106 1.79 30.55 1.85
N GLN A 107 0.73 31.34 1.79
CA GLN A 107 0.54 32.24 0.64
C GLN A 107 1.45 33.47 0.71
N SER A 108 2.12 33.66 1.86
CA SER A 108 3.12 34.70 2.10
C SER A 108 4.42 34.10 2.63
N PHE A 109 5.54 34.72 2.26
CA PHE A 109 6.88 34.36 2.74
C PHE A 109 6.97 34.36 4.27
N SER A 110 6.27 35.28 4.93
CA SER A 110 6.20 35.37 6.40
C SER A 110 5.56 34.15 7.06
N GLU A 111 4.48 33.64 6.46
CA GLU A 111 3.74 32.47 6.94
C GLU A 111 4.56 31.18 6.72
N ALA A 112 5.32 31.11 5.63
CA ALA A 112 6.24 30.00 5.35
C ALA A 112 7.37 29.92 6.37
N LEU A 113 7.94 31.07 6.72
CA LEU A 113 9.00 31.16 7.71
C LEU A 113 8.51 30.73 9.10
N MET A 114 7.30 31.13 9.49
CA MET A 114 6.69 30.72 10.76
C MET A 114 6.44 29.21 10.83
N LEU A 115 5.88 28.62 9.77
CA LEU A 115 5.63 27.18 9.72
C LEU A 115 6.93 26.38 9.75
N ALA A 116 7.94 26.83 9.01
CA ALA A 116 9.28 26.23 9.04
C ALA A 116 9.90 26.30 10.43
N ALA A 117 9.79 27.45 11.11
CA ALA A 117 10.30 27.62 12.48
C ALA A 117 9.57 26.70 13.48
N GLN A 118 8.25 26.53 13.36
CA GLN A 118 7.48 25.62 14.21
C GLN A 118 7.90 24.15 14.00
N LEU A 119 8.01 23.71 12.74
CA LEU A 119 8.47 22.36 12.42
C LEU A 119 9.91 22.11 12.89
N GLN A 120 10.78 23.11 12.80
CA GLN A 120 12.14 23.02 13.30
C GLN A 120 12.17 22.91 14.82
N ALA A 121 11.38 23.72 15.53
CA ALA A 121 11.25 23.66 16.99
C ALA A 121 10.67 22.31 17.46
N GLU A 122 9.73 21.72 16.72
CA GLU A 122 9.24 20.36 17.00
C GLU A 122 10.31 19.29 16.76
N LYS A 123 11.11 19.41 15.70
CA LYS A 123 12.26 18.51 15.48
C LYS A 123 13.29 18.64 16.58
N GLU A 124 13.62 19.85 17.02
CA GLU A 124 14.57 20.10 18.09
C GLU A 124 14.06 19.62 19.46
N ARG A 125 12.76 19.76 19.75
CA ARG A 125 12.14 19.17 20.94
C ARG A 125 12.21 17.64 20.94
N ASN A 126 12.19 17.01 19.76
CA ASN A 126 12.32 15.56 19.61
C ASN A 126 13.79 15.09 19.44
N ALA A 127 14.75 16.01 19.30
CA ALA A 127 16.16 15.71 19.08
C ALA A 127 16.92 15.01 20.22
N PRO A 128 16.58 15.15 21.53
CA PRO A 128 17.40 14.50 22.56
C PRO A 128 17.29 12.97 22.58
N LYS A 129 16.38 12.37 21.79
CA LYS A 129 16.32 10.90 21.59
C LYS A 129 17.29 10.36 20.53
N VAL A 130 17.75 11.20 19.60
CA VAL A 130 18.56 10.76 18.44
C VAL A 130 20.06 10.96 18.69
N ALA A 131 20.45 12.03 19.40
CA ALA A 131 21.86 12.37 19.59
C ALA A 131 22.65 11.43 20.52
N PHE A 132 21.99 10.64 21.38
CA PHE A 132 22.69 9.68 22.25
C PHE A 132 23.24 8.46 21.48
N VAL A 133 22.70 8.20 20.28
CA VAL A 133 22.93 6.94 19.55
C VAL A 133 24.11 7.06 18.57
N ASP A 134 24.32 8.22 17.94
CA ASP A 134 25.37 8.40 16.93
C ASP A 134 26.80 8.43 17.50
N HIS A 135 26.97 8.81 18.77
CA HIS A 135 28.32 8.97 19.35
C HIS A 135 28.97 7.65 19.81
N TYR A 136 28.21 6.55 19.90
CA TYR A 136 28.71 5.27 20.46
C TYR A 136 28.79 4.11 19.46
N VAL A 137 28.41 4.33 18.20
CA VAL A 137 28.51 3.34 17.13
C VAL A 137 29.87 3.46 16.44
N GLU A 138 30.94 3.14 17.18
CA GLU A 138 32.19 2.77 16.52
C GLU A 138 32.00 1.43 15.81
N ILE A 139 32.05 1.53 14.48
CA ILE A 139 31.86 0.47 13.50
C ILE A 139 32.74 -0.74 13.87
N GLY A 140 32.10 -1.85 14.25
CA GLY A 140 32.72 -3.19 14.20
C GLY A 140 32.92 -3.93 15.53
N THR A 141 32.69 -3.32 16.70
CA THR A 141 32.87 -4.05 17.98
C THR A 141 31.55 -4.48 18.63
N SER A 142 31.24 -5.78 18.55
CA SER A 142 30.13 -6.40 19.29
C SER A 142 30.40 -6.34 20.80
N LYS A 143 29.48 -5.76 21.59
CA LYS A 143 29.62 -5.56 23.04
C LYS A 143 28.86 -6.62 23.85
N SER A 144 29.28 -6.87 25.09
CA SER A 144 28.53 -7.73 26.01
C SER A 144 27.30 -7.01 26.59
N PHE A 145 26.30 -7.73 27.09
CA PHE A 145 25.11 -7.12 27.70
C PHE A 145 25.45 -6.16 28.84
N ARG A 146 26.49 -6.45 29.63
CA ARG A 146 26.99 -5.56 30.69
C ARG A 146 27.55 -4.25 30.14
N GLU A 147 28.32 -4.31 29.06
CA GLU A 147 28.87 -3.12 28.40
C GLU A 147 27.75 -2.28 27.79
N THR A 148 26.79 -2.92 27.10
CA THR A 148 25.61 -2.25 26.56
C THR A 148 24.78 -1.57 27.66
N ALA A 149 24.57 -2.25 28.79
CA ALA A 149 23.85 -1.69 29.94
C ALA A 149 24.57 -0.47 30.53
N LYS A 150 25.91 -0.51 30.63
CA LYS A 150 26.73 0.63 31.10
C LYS A 150 26.67 1.82 30.13
N ILE A 151 26.72 1.56 28.82
CA ILE A 151 26.61 2.58 27.78
C ILE A 151 25.25 3.26 27.84
N LEU A 152 24.17 2.48 27.92
CA LEU A 152 22.79 2.99 27.98
C LEU A 152 22.39 3.53 29.36
N LYS A 153 23.29 3.46 30.36
CA LYS A 153 23.02 3.80 31.77
C LYS A 153 21.79 3.08 32.36
N MET A 154 21.60 1.82 32.00
CA MET A 154 20.47 1.00 32.42
C MET A 154 20.93 -0.17 33.31
N PRO A 155 20.08 -0.67 34.23
CA PRO A 155 20.41 -1.85 35.03
C PRO A 155 20.43 -3.11 34.16
N GLU A 156 21.58 -3.82 34.15
CA GLU A 156 21.83 -5.03 33.33
C GLU A 156 20.72 -6.08 33.47
N ARG A 157 20.26 -6.33 34.71
CA ARG A 157 19.22 -7.32 34.99
C ARG A 157 17.87 -6.95 34.36
N ALA A 158 17.50 -5.67 34.38
CA ALA A 158 16.23 -5.22 33.83
C ALA A 158 16.23 -5.29 32.30
N LEU A 159 17.35 -4.89 31.67
CA LEU A 159 17.55 -5.02 30.22
C LEU A 159 17.43 -6.49 29.77
N VAL A 160 18.11 -7.41 30.46
CA VAL A 160 18.05 -8.84 30.11
C VAL A 160 16.64 -9.40 30.32
N ASN A 161 15.96 -9.04 31.41
CA ASN A 161 14.61 -9.53 31.67
C ASN A 161 13.61 -9.03 30.61
N ARG A 162 13.69 -7.75 30.22
CA ARG A 162 12.84 -7.21 29.15
C ARG A 162 13.11 -7.85 27.79
N LEU A 163 14.37 -8.11 27.45
CA LEU A 163 14.70 -8.82 26.22
C LEU A 163 14.23 -10.29 26.22
N VAL A 164 14.11 -10.91 27.40
CA VAL A 164 13.54 -12.25 27.55
C VAL A 164 12.01 -12.23 27.48
N GLU A 165 11.36 -11.24 28.11
CA GLU A 165 9.91 -11.04 28.06
C GLU A 165 9.43 -10.76 26.62
N ASP A 166 10.13 -9.88 25.91
CA ASP A 166 9.82 -9.51 24.51
C ASP A 166 10.23 -10.60 23.49
N LYS A 167 10.68 -11.77 23.96
CA LYS A 167 11.09 -12.92 23.13
C LYS A 167 12.20 -12.59 22.12
N TYR A 168 13.14 -11.72 22.49
CA TYR A 168 14.37 -11.49 21.73
C TYR A 168 15.50 -12.42 22.17
N LEU A 169 15.55 -12.77 23.46
CA LEU A 169 16.49 -13.72 24.05
C LEU A 169 15.75 -14.81 24.81
N TYR A 170 16.34 -16.00 24.90
CA TYR A 170 15.91 -17.07 25.79
C TYR A 170 17.09 -17.62 26.59
N ARG A 171 16.77 -18.27 27.72
CA ARG A 171 17.76 -18.92 28.58
C ARG A 171 17.79 -20.41 28.28
N GLN A 172 18.94 -20.92 27.89
CA GLN A 172 19.20 -22.35 27.71
C GLN A 172 20.42 -22.73 28.55
N SER A 173 20.21 -23.57 29.57
CA SER A 173 21.28 -24.05 30.46
C SER A 173 22.15 -22.93 31.07
N GLY A 174 21.53 -21.81 31.45
CA GLY A 174 22.22 -20.65 32.02
C GLY A 174 22.87 -19.71 30.99
N VAL A 175 22.86 -20.04 29.70
CA VAL A 175 23.37 -19.21 28.60
C VAL A 175 22.21 -18.46 27.93
N LEU A 176 22.41 -17.17 27.65
CA LEU A 176 21.47 -16.35 26.90
C LEU A 176 21.72 -16.53 25.41
N LEU A 177 20.70 -16.98 24.68
CA LEU A 177 20.73 -17.15 23.23
C LEU A 177 19.63 -16.31 22.59
N PRO A 178 19.90 -15.69 21.44
CA PRO A 178 18.88 -14.92 20.71
C PRO A 178 17.93 -15.85 19.94
N TYR A 179 16.68 -15.42 19.82
CA TYR A 179 15.74 -16.07 18.92
C TYR A 179 16.13 -15.85 17.45
N GLN A 180 15.68 -16.75 16.58
CA GLN A 180 15.94 -16.66 15.13
C GLN A 180 15.50 -15.30 14.54
N SER A 181 14.37 -14.75 15.00
CA SER A 181 13.87 -13.43 14.59
C SER A 181 14.79 -12.27 14.92
N ALA A 182 15.55 -12.37 16.02
CA ALA A 182 16.51 -11.37 16.45
C ALA A 182 17.86 -11.52 15.72
N HIS A 183 18.22 -12.76 15.38
CA HIS A 183 19.34 -13.07 14.50
C HIS A 183 19.14 -12.58 13.07
N THR A 184 17.95 -12.78 12.49
CA THR A 184 17.61 -12.30 11.13
C THR A 184 17.68 -10.78 11.00
N LYS A 185 17.57 -10.05 12.11
CA LYS A 185 17.66 -8.58 12.16
C LYS A 185 19.06 -8.07 12.48
N ASP A 186 20.08 -8.94 12.51
CA ASP A 186 21.47 -8.64 12.87
C ASP A 186 21.64 -7.92 14.22
N LEU A 187 20.72 -8.10 15.17
CA LEU A 187 20.75 -7.40 16.46
C LEU A 187 21.75 -8.04 17.44
N PHE A 188 21.97 -9.35 17.30
CA PHE A 188 22.85 -10.13 18.17
C PHE A 188 23.75 -11.06 17.36
N THR A 189 24.98 -11.23 17.84
CA THR A 189 25.95 -12.20 17.31
C THR A 189 26.35 -13.18 18.40
N VAL A 190 26.35 -14.48 18.09
CA VAL A 190 26.77 -15.52 19.04
C VAL A 190 28.21 -15.88 18.73
N LYS A 191 29.12 -15.64 19.68
CA LYS A 191 30.52 -16.08 19.58
C LYS A 191 30.68 -17.37 20.36
N THR A 192 31.16 -18.41 19.68
CA THR A 192 31.54 -19.68 20.30
C THR A 192 33.05 -19.82 20.21
N GLY A 193 33.72 -20.12 21.32
CA GLY A 193 35.17 -20.29 21.36
C GLY A 193 35.60 -21.31 22.40
N THR A 194 36.82 -21.80 22.26
CA THR A 194 37.53 -22.59 23.28
C THR A 194 38.35 -21.64 24.14
N ALA A 195 38.08 -21.55 25.44
CA ALA A 195 38.98 -20.86 26.36
C ALA A 195 40.34 -21.60 26.41
N GLU A 196 41.42 -20.91 26.75
CA GLU A 196 42.78 -21.50 26.88
C GLU A 196 42.85 -22.66 27.89
N HIS A 197 41.80 -22.90 28.68
CA HIS A 197 41.66 -24.03 29.61
C HIS A 197 40.66 -25.11 29.13
N GLY A 198 40.39 -25.21 27.83
CA GLY A 198 39.66 -26.35 27.24
C GLY A 198 38.14 -26.35 27.44
N HIS A 199 37.57 -25.29 28.04
CA HIS A 199 36.12 -25.12 28.15
C HIS A 199 35.56 -24.36 26.95
N ASN A 200 34.57 -24.96 26.28
CA ASN A 200 33.81 -24.30 25.22
C ASN A 200 32.87 -23.27 25.84
N TYR A 201 32.98 -22.02 25.44
CA TYR A 201 32.05 -20.96 25.85
C TYR A 201 31.25 -20.47 24.66
N THR A 202 29.95 -20.25 24.90
CA THR A 202 29.03 -19.63 23.96
C THR A 202 28.54 -18.33 24.58
N GLN A 203 28.84 -17.20 23.95
CA GLN A 203 28.46 -15.88 24.45
C GLN A 203 27.75 -15.07 23.37
N THR A 204 26.54 -14.63 23.68
CA THR A 204 25.79 -13.68 22.85
C THR A 204 26.29 -12.25 23.08
N ARG A 205 26.54 -11.54 21.99
CA ARG A 205 26.99 -10.15 21.96
C ARG A 205 26.01 -9.28 21.18
N VAL A 206 25.88 -8.03 21.61
CA VAL A 206 25.02 -7.02 21.00
C VAL A 206 25.80 -6.30 19.91
N THR A 207 25.24 -6.22 18.70
CA THR A 207 25.82 -5.45 17.59
C THR A 207 25.52 -3.97 17.75
N SER A 208 26.13 -3.11 16.93
CA SER A 208 25.77 -1.69 16.87
C SER A 208 24.28 -1.48 16.66
N LYS A 209 23.69 -2.13 15.64
CA LYS A 209 22.24 -2.11 15.37
C LYS A 209 21.41 -2.60 16.56
N GLY A 210 21.90 -3.60 17.28
CA GLY A 210 21.28 -4.08 18.52
C GLY A 210 21.24 -3.01 19.61
N ILE A 211 22.31 -2.23 19.77
CA ILE A 211 22.37 -1.13 20.74
C ILE A 211 21.40 -0.01 20.37
N GLU A 212 21.33 0.38 19.10
CA GLU A 212 20.37 1.38 18.61
C GLU A 212 18.91 0.94 18.80
N PHE A 213 18.62 -0.32 18.51
CA PHE A 213 17.30 -0.90 18.73
C PHE A 213 16.91 -0.90 20.21
N ILE A 214 17.83 -1.31 21.10
CA ILE A 214 17.58 -1.32 22.54
C ILE A 214 17.42 0.11 23.05
N ALA A 215 18.24 1.06 22.60
CA ALA A 215 18.14 2.46 22.96
C ALA A 215 16.78 3.04 22.52
N SER A 216 16.41 2.92 21.25
CA SER A 216 15.16 3.49 20.72
C SER A 216 13.90 2.92 21.38
N ARG A 217 13.89 1.61 21.65
CA ARG A 217 12.71 0.93 22.20
C ARG A 217 12.59 1.11 23.72
N TYR A 218 13.70 1.01 24.44
CA TYR A 218 13.70 0.93 25.89
C TYR A 218 14.18 2.20 26.60
N ALA A 219 14.75 3.20 25.90
CA ALA A 219 15.14 4.48 26.54
C ALA A 219 13.97 5.17 27.24
N SER A 220 12.75 5.04 26.72
CA SER A 220 11.55 5.60 27.35
C SER A 220 11.05 4.81 28.58
N GLU A 221 11.33 3.52 28.68
CA GLU A 221 10.79 2.66 29.74
C GLU A 221 11.77 2.43 30.90
N LEU A 222 13.07 2.58 30.66
CA LEU A 222 14.15 2.19 31.59
C LEU A 222 14.97 3.37 32.14
N MET A 223 14.67 4.62 31.74
CA MET A 223 15.29 5.84 32.32
C MET A 223 14.47 6.47 33.47
N LEU A 224 13.57 5.71 34.09
CA LEU A 224 12.82 6.10 35.30
C LEU A 224 13.51 5.62 36.57
#